data_AF-A0A0W0V3Q3-F1
#
_entry.id   AF-A0A0W0V3Q3-F1
#
_cell.length_a   1.000
_cell.length_b   1.000
_cell.length_c   1.000
_cell.angle_alpha   90.00
_cell.angle_beta   90.00
_cell.angle_gamma   90.00
#
_symmetry.space_group_name_H-M   'P 1'
#
loop_
_entity.id
_entity.type
_entity.pdbx_description
1 polymer ?
#
loop_
_entity_poly.entity_id
_entity_poly.type
_entity_poly.pdbx_seq_one_letter_code
_entity_poly.pdbx_strand_id
1 'polypeptide(L)'
;MFSQNNKVACNLTKEHKEKGYLFLYYQFLKHAFGLQYLASENKYSMHYYLDLLPQKEDDCNKFKYFVSNLDKFIPDQYNLVCSAEQIHEVDSKKSIIIQSVDIVLGAIQAKLNDKFANKNKNKKRPEKTRLKENLYKRINSHIREIYPNFNIGASTSYQNDISNRFRHPYRHWNFEPSDNVSNPHYVSKSR
;
A
#
# COMPACT_ATOMS: atom_id res chain seq x y z
N MET A 1 2.55 -2.35 -1.01
CA MET A 1 1.37 -2.82 -0.25
C MET A 1 1.84 -3.61 0.95
N PHE A 2 1.20 -3.43 2.11
CA PHE A 2 1.56 -4.19 3.30
C PHE A 2 0.87 -5.54 3.26
N SER A 3 1.60 -6.59 3.58
CA SER A 3 1.07 -7.94 3.73
C SER A 3 1.84 -8.67 4.81
N GLN A 4 1.14 -9.58 5.49
CA GLN A 4 1.75 -10.49 6.45
C GLN A 4 2.22 -11.75 5.74
N ASN A 5 3.44 -12.17 6.04
CA ASN A 5 4.04 -13.38 5.46
C ASN A 5 3.39 -14.70 5.93
N ASN A 6 2.40 -14.65 6.84
CA ASN A 6 1.68 -15.83 7.32
C ASN A 6 0.54 -16.26 6.37
N LYS A 7 0.08 -15.39 5.46
CA LYS A 7 -0.97 -15.70 4.49
C LYS A 7 -0.39 -15.71 3.08
N VAL A 8 -0.55 -16.83 2.39
CA VAL A 8 -0.05 -17.01 1.02
C VAL A 8 -1.21 -17.23 0.09
N ALA A 9 -1.27 -16.46 -1.00
CA ALA A 9 -2.30 -16.64 -2.03
C ALA A 9 -2.20 -18.03 -2.66
N CYS A 10 -3.32 -18.73 -2.79
CA CYS A 10 -3.40 -20.03 -3.47
C CYS A 10 -4.18 -19.90 -4.79
N ASN A 11 -4.22 -20.98 -5.58
CA ASN A 11 -4.98 -21.07 -6.84
C ASN A 11 -4.66 -19.99 -7.89
N LEU A 12 -3.44 -19.44 -7.87
CA LEU A 12 -3.01 -18.45 -8.84
C LEU A 12 -2.75 -19.09 -10.21
N THR A 13 -3.41 -18.54 -11.24
CA THR A 13 -3.11 -18.85 -12.65
C THR A 13 -1.70 -18.40 -13.02
N LYS A 14 -1.20 -18.87 -14.18
CA LYS A 14 0.09 -18.42 -14.73
C LYS A 14 0.11 -16.89 -14.90
N GLU A 15 -0.96 -16.33 -15.46
CA GLU A 15 -1.09 -14.89 -15.65
C GLU A 15 -1.07 -14.11 -14.32
N HIS A 16 -1.74 -14.60 -13.28
CA HIS A 16 -1.70 -13.95 -11.96
C HIS A 16 -0.27 -13.88 -11.39
N LYS A 17 0.56 -14.89 -11.65
CA LYS A 17 1.96 -14.90 -11.19
C LYS A 17 2.82 -13.93 -12.00
N GLU A 18 2.62 -13.88 -13.31
CA GLU A 18 3.39 -13.03 -14.22
C GLU A 18 3.02 -11.54 -14.08
N LYS A 19 1.72 -11.24 -14.01
CA LYS A 19 1.18 -9.86 -13.97
C LYS A 19 0.79 -9.38 -12.58
N GLY A 20 1.07 -10.18 -11.55
CA GLY A 20 0.59 -9.94 -10.18
C GLY A 20 0.94 -8.56 -9.63
N TYR A 21 2.11 -8.02 -9.98
CA TYR A 21 2.49 -6.66 -9.59
C TYR A 21 1.47 -5.61 -10.09
N LEU A 22 1.16 -5.61 -11.40
CA LEU A 22 0.25 -4.64 -12.01
C LEU A 22 -1.19 -4.84 -11.54
N PHE A 23 -1.64 -6.09 -11.39
CA PHE A 23 -2.98 -6.38 -10.87
C PHE A 23 -3.17 -5.88 -9.44
N LEU A 24 -2.21 -6.18 -8.55
CA LEU A 24 -2.28 -5.69 -7.18
C LEU A 24 -2.17 -4.16 -7.13
N TYR A 25 -1.33 -3.56 -7.98
CA TYR A 25 -1.19 -2.11 -8.02
C TYR A 25 -2.48 -1.44 -8.48
N TYR A 26 -3.15 -2.00 -9.49
CA TYR A 26 -4.45 -1.50 -9.95
C TYR A 26 -5.51 -1.60 -8.85
N GLN A 27 -5.58 -2.73 -8.15
CA GLN A 27 -6.51 -2.91 -7.02
C GLN A 27 -6.23 -1.90 -5.89
N PHE A 28 -4.96 -1.61 -5.61
CA PHE A 28 -4.58 -0.57 -4.66
C PHE A 28 -5.09 0.80 -5.10
N LEU A 29 -4.82 1.24 -6.33
CA LEU A 29 -5.29 2.53 -6.82
C LEU A 29 -6.82 2.63 -6.80
N LYS A 30 -7.51 1.57 -7.23
CA LYS A 30 -8.98 1.51 -7.28
C LYS A 30 -9.64 1.63 -5.90
N HIS A 31 -9.05 1.05 -4.85
CA HIS A 31 -9.74 0.87 -3.56
C HIS A 31 -9.14 1.64 -2.39
N ALA A 32 -7.86 2.02 -2.44
CA ALA A 32 -7.14 2.51 -1.26
C ALA A 32 -7.56 3.91 -0.81
N PHE A 33 -7.93 4.77 -1.77
CA PHE A 33 -8.09 6.21 -1.56
C PHE A 33 -9.54 6.65 -1.35
N GLY A 34 -10.52 5.75 -1.51
CA GLY A 34 -11.93 6.10 -1.27
C GLY A 34 -12.48 7.17 -2.21
N LEU A 35 -12.02 7.20 -3.46
CA LEU A 35 -12.36 8.25 -4.44
C LEU A 35 -13.88 8.45 -4.63
N GLN A 36 -14.68 7.42 -4.42
CA GLN A 36 -16.15 7.45 -4.41
C GLN A 36 -16.76 8.25 -3.23
N TYR A 37 -15.96 8.81 -2.33
CA TYR A 37 -16.40 9.64 -1.20
C TYR A 37 -15.86 11.07 -1.28
N LEU A 38 -15.30 11.44 -2.42
CA LEU A 38 -14.97 12.81 -2.75
C LEU A 38 -16.26 13.64 -2.65
N ALA A 39 -16.31 14.74 -1.89
CA ALA A 39 -17.49 15.61 -1.92
C ALA A 39 -17.48 16.45 -3.21
N SER A 40 -18.62 16.66 -3.87
CA SER A 40 -18.61 17.38 -5.16
C SER A 40 -19.81 18.30 -5.38
N GLU A 41 -19.48 19.60 -5.45
CA GLU A 41 -20.04 20.57 -6.42
C GLU A 41 -19.00 20.89 -7.53
N ASN A 42 -17.75 20.42 -7.40
CA ASN A 42 -16.61 20.77 -8.27
C ASN A 42 -16.15 19.60 -9.13
N LYS A 43 -15.53 19.91 -10.29
CA LYS A 43 -14.86 18.92 -11.15
C LYS A 43 -13.39 18.74 -10.75
N TYR A 44 -12.96 17.48 -10.62
CA TYR A 44 -11.60 17.12 -10.22
C TYR A 44 -10.89 16.36 -11.34
N SER A 45 -9.60 16.67 -11.54
CA SER A 45 -8.69 15.92 -12.42
C SER A 45 -7.71 15.13 -11.57
N MET A 46 -7.57 13.83 -11.82
CA MET A 46 -6.64 12.98 -11.07
C MET A 46 -5.29 12.86 -11.79
N HIS A 47 -4.22 13.17 -11.07
CA HIS A 47 -2.84 13.03 -11.54
C HIS A 47 -2.14 11.92 -10.77
N TYR A 48 -1.73 10.87 -11.48
CA TYR A 48 -1.01 9.75 -10.91
C TYR A 48 0.49 9.91 -11.17
N TYR A 49 1.27 9.93 -10.09
CA TYR A 49 2.73 9.90 -10.14
C TYR A 49 3.20 8.53 -9.64
N LEU A 50 3.33 7.59 -10.57
CA LEU A 50 3.73 6.22 -10.30
C LEU A 50 5.26 6.13 -10.30
N ASP A 51 5.85 5.26 -9.48
CA ASP A 51 7.23 4.86 -9.69
C ASP A 51 7.36 4.13 -11.04
N LEU A 52 8.57 4.10 -11.60
CA LEU A 52 8.86 3.40 -12.85
C LEU A 52 8.35 1.95 -12.79
N LEU A 53 7.50 1.58 -13.75
CA LEU A 53 6.87 0.27 -13.80
C LEU A 53 7.87 -0.76 -14.31
N PRO A 54 8.26 -1.77 -13.50
CA PRO A 54 9.30 -2.74 -13.88
C PRO A 54 8.71 -3.90 -14.70
N GLN A 55 7.97 -3.58 -15.76
CA GLN A 55 7.25 -4.55 -16.59
C GLN A 55 7.44 -4.26 -18.08
N LYS A 56 6.99 -5.18 -18.94
CA LYS A 56 7.01 -4.98 -20.40
C LYS A 56 6.10 -3.82 -20.78
N GLU A 57 6.49 -3.09 -21.82
CA GLU A 57 5.76 -1.91 -22.31
C GLU A 57 4.28 -2.20 -22.59
N ASP A 58 3.98 -3.32 -23.25
CA ASP A 58 2.59 -3.74 -23.52
C ASP A 58 1.75 -3.93 -22.25
N ASP A 59 2.35 -4.49 -21.19
CA ASP A 59 1.67 -4.70 -19.91
C ASP A 59 1.51 -3.37 -19.17
N CYS A 60 2.52 -2.50 -19.22
CA CYS A 60 2.43 -1.13 -18.70
C CYS A 60 1.33 -0.32 -19.40
N ASN A 61 1.23 -0.39 -20.73
CA ASN A 61 0.23 0.31 -21.52
C ASN A 61 -1.19 -0.17 -21.19
N LYS A 62 -1.38 -1.50 -21.08
CA LYS A 62 -2.66 -2.07 -20.62
C LYS A 62 -3.02 -1.61 -19.21
N PHE A 63 -2.05 -1.62 -18.30
CA PHE A 63 -2.26 -1.14 -16.93
C PHE A 63 -2.66 0.35 -16.91
N LYS A 64 -1.94 1.22 -17.62
CA LYS A 64 -2.26 2.66 -17.71
C LYS A 64 -3.64 2.90 -18.33
N TYR A 65 -4.02 2.12 -19.34
CA TYR A 65 -5.37 2.14 -19.90
C TYR A 65 -6.43 1.81 -18.85
N PHE A 66 -6.24 0.79 -18.01
CA PHE A 66 -7.19 0.51 -16.93
C PHE A 66 -7.23 1.64 -15.89
N VAL A 67 -6.08 2.21 -15.52
CA VAL A 67 -5.99 3.33 -14.56
C VAL A 67 -6.69 4.58 -15.09
N SER A 68 -6.55 4.90 -16.38
CA SER A 68 -7.20 6.07 -17.00
C SER A 68 -8.73 5.94 -17.09
N ASN A 69 -9.28 4.76 -16.82
CA ASN A 69 -10.70 4.48 -16.81
C ASN A 69 -11.24 4.20 -15.39
N LEU A 70 -10.49 4.53 -14.34
CA LEU A 70 -10.91 4.30 -12.95
C LEU A 70 -12.13 5.13 -12.54
N ASP A 71 -12.28 6.32 -13.12
CA ASP A 71 -13.43 7.20 -12.95
C ASP A 71 -14.75 6.55 -13.37
N LYS A 72 -14.73 5.67 -14.38
CA LYS A 72 -15.93 4.91 -14.80
C LYS A 72 -16.53 4.00 -13.72
N PHE A 73 -15.78 3.70 -12.66
CA PHE A 73 -16.26 2.93 -11.51
C PHE A 73 -16.74 3.82 -10.35
N ILE A 74 -16.68 5.14 -10.51
CA ILE A 74 -17.05 6.13 -9.52
C ILE A 74 -18.34 6.81 -10.00
N PRO A 75 -19.37 6.95 -9.16
CA PRO A 75 -20.60 7.62 -9.56
C PRO A 75 -20.35 9.04 -10.10
N ASP A 76 -21.02 9.38 -11.22
CA ASP A 76 -20.82 10.64 -11.95
C ASP A 76 -20.96 11.89 -11.07
N GLN A 77 -21.78 11.83 -10.03
CA GLN A 77 -21.99 12.89 -9.03
C GLN A 77 -20.70 13.38 -8.35
N TYR A 78 -19.61 12.62 -8.43
CA TYR A 78 -18.31 12.97 -7.86
C TYR A 78 -17.38 13.72 -8.82
N ASN A 79 -17.80 13.92 -10.08
CA ASN A 79 -17.12 14.76 -11.09
C ASN A 79 -15.60 14.53 -11.19
N LEU A 80 -15.14 13.30 -11.02
CA LEU A 80 -13.73 12.93 -11.14
C LEU A 80 -13.43 12.51 -12.58
N VAL A 81 -12.32 13.00 -13.14
CA VAL A 81 -11.82 12.58 -14.45
C VAL A 81 -10.45 11.95 -14.30
N CYS A 82 -10.31 10.76 -14.87
CA CYS A 82 -9.02 10.10 -15.07
C CYS A 82 -8.66 10.17 -16.56
N SER A 83 -7.41 10.48 -16.89
CA SER A 83 -6.95 10.48 -18.29
C SER A 83 -5.54 9.90 -18.39
N ALA A 84 -5.20 9.35 -19.56
CA ALA A 84 -3.91 8.70 -19.76
C ALA A 84 -2.75 9.70 -19.69
N GLU A 85 -3.00 10.94 -20.11
CA GLU A 85 -2.04 12.06 -20.11
C GLU A 85 -1.63 12.47 -18.69
N GLN A 86 -2.48 12.21 -17.70
CA GLN A 86 -2.21 12.50 -16.28
C GLN A 86 -1.64 11.31 -15.51
N ILE A 87 -1.23 10.24 -16.20
CA ILE A 87 -0.52 9.11 -15.61
C ILE A 87 0.95 9.23 -15.95
N HIS A 88 1.74 9.64 -14.96
CA HIS A 88 3.17 9.87 -15.07
C HIS A 88 3.94 8.77 -14.37
N GLU A 89 5.04 8.33 -15.00
CA GLU A 89 6.05 7.53 -14.34
C GLU A 89 7.18 8.44 -13.87
N VAL A 90 7.65 8.23 -12.64
CA VAL A 90 8.62 9.07 -11.96
C VAL A 90 9.79 8.21 -11.53
N ASP A 91 11.00 8.67 -11.83
CA ASP A 91 12.22 8.08 -11.29
C ASP A 91 12.29 8.34 -9.78
N SER A 92 11.98 7.32 -8.98
CA SER A 92 12.05 7.37 -7.51
C SER A 92 13.41 7.82 -6.99
N LYS A 93 14.51 7.61 -7.72
CA LYS A 93 15.85 8.11 -7.30
C LYS A 93 15.97 9.63 -7.35
N LYS A 94 15.09 10.30 -8.11
CA LYS A 94 15.07 11.76 -8.27
C LYS A 94 13.89 12.43 -7.56
N SER A 95 12.97 11.65 -6.98
CA SER A 95 11.79 12.18 -6.29
C SER A 95 11.90 12.03 -4.78
N ILE A 96 12.10 13.14 -4.08
CA ILE A 96 12.14 13.18 -2.60
C ILE A 96 10.83 12.70 -1.97
N ILE A 97 9.69 12.94 -2.63
CA ILE A 97 8.37 12.53 -2.15
C ILE A 97 8.26 11.00 -2.17
N ILE A 98 8.61 10.37 -3.30
CA ILE A 98 8.55 8.91 -3.42
C ILE A 98 9.55 8.24 -2.46
N GLN A 99 10.76 8.78 -2.33
CA GLN A 99 11.74 8.30 -1.36
C GLN A 99 11.23 8.40 0.09
N SER A 100 10.53 9.48 0.42
CA SER A 100 9.92 9.65 1.75
C SER A 100 8.84 8.60 2.00
N VAL A 101 8.02 8.30 0.98
CA VAL A 101 7.04 7.20 1.04
C VAL A 101 7.74 5.86 1.26
N ASP A 102 8.81 5.55 0.52
CA ASP A 102 9.56 4.30 0.66
C ASP A 102 10.17 4.11 2.05
N ILE A 103 10.64 5.18 2.67
CA ILE A 103 11.14 5.16 4.05
C ILE A 103 10.03 4.73 5.02
N VAL A 104 8.83 5.30 4.87
CA VAL A 104 7.67 4.94 5.69
C VAL A 104 7.22 3.50 5.43
N LEU A 105 7.04 3.14 4.15
CA LEU A 105 6.62 1.80 3.73
C LEU A 105 7.61 0.73 4.21
N GLY A 106 8.91 0.97 4.03
CA GLY A 106 9.97 0.03 4.42
C GLY A 106 10.03 -0.21 5.93
N ALA A 107 9.83 0.83 6.75
CA ALA A 107 9.81 0.72 8.21
C ALA A 107 8.57 -0.04 8.72
N ILE A 108 7.39 0.30 8.20
CA ILE A 108 6.13 -0.38 8.54
C ILE A 108 6.18 -1.86 8.12
N GLN A 109 6.59 -2.16 6.89
CA GLN A 109 6.69 -3.54 6.39
C GLN A 109 7.70 -4.38 7.20
N ALA A 110 8.81 -3.77 7.64
CA ALA A 110 9.80 -4.43 8.48
C ALA A 110 9.26 -4.79 9.87
N LYS A 111 8.45 -3.91 10.48
CA LYS A 111 7.76 -4.25 11.73
C LYS A 111 6.72 -5.33 11.52
N LEU A 112 5.85 -5.17 10.50
CA LEU A 112 4.74 -6.08 10.22
C LEU A 112 5.20 -7.54 10.09
N ASN A 113 6.40 -7.74 9.55
CA ASN A 113 6.99 -9.06 9.32
C ASN A 113 8.12 -9.41 10.29
N ASP A 114 8.12 -8.82 11.49
CA ASP A 114 9.03 -9.12 12.60
C ASP A 114 10.53 -9.15 12.22
N LYS A 115 10.92 -8.28 11.28
CA LYS A 115 12.32 -8.17 10.79
C LYS A 115 13.25 -7.51 11.80
N PHE A 116 12.71 -6.94 12.88
CA PHE A 116 13.49 -6.36 13.97
C PHE A 116 13.91 -7.36 15.04
N ALA A 117 13.20 -8.49 15.17
CA ALA A 117 13.51 -9.44 16.23
C ALA A 117 14.91 -10.06 16.06
N ASN A 118 15.62 -10.19 17.18
CA ASN A 118 16.97 -10.73 17.21
C ASN A 118 16.94 -12.25 17.00
N LYS A 119 17.53 -12.75 15.91
CA LYS A 119 17.55 -14.20 15.62
C LYS A 119 18.45 -14.98 16.60
N ASN A 120 19.44 -14.33 17.20
CA ASN A 120 20.31 -14.93 18.20
C ASN A 120 20.39 -13.99 19.41
N LYS A 121 19.77 -14.39 20.53
CA LYS A 121 19.70 -13.57 21.76
C LYS A 121 21.09 -13.17 22.30
N ASN A 122 22.12 -13.97 22.01
CA ASN A 122 23.48 -13.77 22.49
C ASN A 122 24.33 -12.85 21.60
N LYS A 123 23.80 -12.40 20.45
CA LYS A 123 24.52 -11.50 19.53
C LYS A 123 23.89 -10.11 19.51
N LYS A 124 24.72 -9.08 19.52
CA LYS A 124 24.29 -7.69 19.36
C LYS A 124 23.61 -7.53 18.00
N ARG A 125 22.46 -6.84 17.98
CA ARG A 125 21.72 -6.57 16.75
C ARG A 125 22.52 -5.63 15.84
N PRO A 126 22.50 -5.85 14.52
CA PRO A 126 23.14 -4.93 13.57
C PRO A 126 22.62 -3.50 13.73
N GLU A 127 23.50 -2.52 13.57
CA GLU A 127 23.18 -1.10 13.70
C GLU A 127 22.02 -0.69 12.77
N LYS A 128 22.07 -1.11 11.51
CA LYS A 128 21.02 -0.87 10.51
C LYS A 128 19.64 -1.34 10.98
N THR A 129 19.58 -2.47 11.69
CA THR A 129 18.31 -2.99 12.22
C THR A 129 17.78 -2.12 13.36
N ARG A 130 18.67 -1.62 14.23
CA ARG A 130 18.31 -0.69 15.31
C ARG A 130 17.81 0.65 14.76
N LEU A 131 18.49 1.20 13.75
CA LEU A 131 18.08 2.44 13.08
C LEU A 131 16.70 2.32 12.45
N LYS A 132 16.44 1.24 11.71
CA LYS A 132 15.11 0.99 11.12
C LYS A 132 14.01 0.82 12.18
N GLU A 133 14.33 0.20 13.32
CA GLU A 133 13.38 0.09 14.42
C GLU A 133 13.08 1.46 15.05
N ASN A 134 14.10 2.30 15.28
CA ASN A 134 13.91 3.65 15.80
C ASN A 134 13.05 4.51 14.85
N LEU A 135 13.31 4.41 13.54
CA LEU A 135 12.50 5.04 12.51
C LEU A 135 11.05 4.56 12.58
N TYR A 136 10.82 3.24 12.64
CA TYR A 136 9.48 2.69 12.81
C TYR A 136 8.78 3.23 14.07
N LYS A 137 9.47 3.29 15.22
CA LYS A 137 8.89 3.82 16.48
C LYS A 137 8.43 5.26 16.32
N ARG A 138 9.20 6.11 15.64
CA ARG A 138 8.84 7.50 15.38
C ARG A 138 7.62 7.62 14.47
N ILE A 139 7.60 6.88 13.35
CA ILE A 139 6.43 6.83 12.46
C ILE A 139 5.19 6.35 13.21
N ASN A 140 5.31 5.28 13.99
CA ASN A 140 4.21 4.73 14.77
C ASN A 140 3.70 5.70 15.84
N SER A 141 4.57 6.52 16.43
CA SER A 141 4.17 7.58 17.36
C SER A 141 3.25 8.59 16.66
N HIS A 142 3.69 9.11 15.51
CA HIS A 142 2.90 10.09 14.74
C HIS A 142 1.57 9.49 14.26
N ILE A 143 1.56 8.23 13.81
CA ILE A 143 0.30 7.56 13.45
C ILE A 143 -0.63 7.45 14.66
N ARG A 144 -0.08 7.22 15.87
CA ARG A 144 -0.87 7.09 17.10
C ARG A 144 -1.39 8.41 17.64
N GLU A 145 -0.80 9.54 17.26
CA GLU A 145 -1.39 10.86 17.50
C GLU A 145 -2.73 11.01 16.75
N ILE A 146 -2.85 10.39 15.57
CA ILE A 146 -4.09 10.34 14.78
C ILE A 146 -5.01 9.20 15.27
N TYR A 147 -4.43 8.02 15.53
CA TYR A 147 -5.15 6.81 15.92
C TYR A 147 -4.51 6.15 17.16
N PRO A 148 -4.95 6.51 18.39
CA PRO A 148 -4.28 6.08 19.63
C PRO A 148 -4.04 4.56 19.75
N ASN A 149 -5.00 3.77 19.26
CA ASN A 149 -4.97 2.30 19.30
C ASN A 149 -4.49 1.67 17.99
N PHE A 150 -3.66 2.36 17.21
CA PHE A 150 -3.19 1.86 15.91
C PHE A 150 -2.55 0.48 16.00
N ASN A 151 -3.11 -0.47 15.24
CA ASN A 151 -2.63 -1.83 15.08
C ASN A 151 -2.10 -2.03 13.65
N ILE A 152 -0.77 -2.12 13.52
CA ILE A 152 -0.10 -2.39 12.24
C ILE A 152 -0.52 -3.72 11.59
N GLY A 153 -1.02 -4.69 12.38
CA GLY A 153 -1.45 -5.99 11.87
C GLY A 153 -2.83 -5.97 11.19
N ALA A 154 -3.53 -4.85 11.19
CA ALA A 154 -4.87 -4.71 10.66
C ALA A 154 -5.01 -3.45 9.81
N SER A 155 -5.90 -3.48 8.82
CA SER A 155 -6.27 -2.27 8.08
C SER A 155 -6.96 -1.26 9.01
N THR A 156 -6.72 0.03 8.79
CA THR A 156 -7.41 1.10 9.54
C THR A 156 -8.92 1.01 9.25
N SER A 157 -9.73 0.98 10.31
CA SER A 157 -11.19 0.96 10.20
C SER A 157 -11.74 2.29 9.66
N TYR A 158 -13.03 2.30 9.33
CA TYR A 158 -13.73 3.50 8.88
C TYR A 158 -14.33 4.31 10.03
N GLN A 159 -14.10 3.92 11.30
CA GLN A 159 -14.68 4.58 12.48
C GLN A 159 -16.19 4.86 12.35
N ASN A 160 -16.96 3.87 11.87
CA ASN A 160 -18.41 3.94 11.60
C ASN A 160 -18.86 4.91 10.47
N ASP A 161 -17.96 5.59 9.79
CA ASP A 161 -18.26 6.42 8.61
C ASP A 161 -17.44 5.95 7.42
N ILE A 162 -18.08 5.32 6.44
CA ILE A 162 -17.39 4.76 5.27
C ILE A 162 -16.68 5.83 4.41
N SER A 163 -17.09 7.11 4.50
CA SER A 163 -16.42 8.22 3.81
C SER A 163 -15.02 8.51 4.34
N ASN A 164 -14.70 8.00 5.54
CA ASN A 164 -13.34 8.01 6.08
C ASN A 164 -12.33 7.25 5.23
N ARG A 165 -12.76 6.50 4.20
CA ARG A 165 -11.84 6.01 3.19
C ARG A 165 -11.06 7.11 2.48
N PHE A 166 -11.67 8.29 2.33
CA PHE A 166 -11.09 9.48 1.73
C PHE A 166 -10.66 10.52 2.78
N ARG A 167 -11.48 10.75 3.81
CA ARG A 167 -11.28 11.84 4.79
C ARG A 167 -10.14 11.61 5.77
N HIS A 168 -9.73 10.36 5.99
CA HIS A 168 -8.67 10.05 6.93
C HIS A 168 -7.30 10.54 6.43
N PRO A 169 -6.53 11.29 7.25
CA PRO A 169 -5.22 11.82 6.85
C PRO A 169 -4.14 10.72 6.73
N TYR A 170 -4.36 9.57 7.38
CA TYR A 170 -3.53 8.37 7.22
C TYR A 170 -4.42 7.14 7.15
N ARG A 171 -4.11 6.23 6.24
CA ARG A 171 -4.75 4.91 6.17
C ARG A 171 -3.71 3.81 6.01
N HIS A 172 -3.82 2.80 6.86
CA HIS A 172 -3.06 1.57 6.75
C HIS A 172 -3.91 0.51 6.07
N TRP A 173 -3.34 -0.16 5.08
CA TRP A 173 -3.99 -1.25 4.35
C TRP A 173 -3.12 -2.49 4.45
N ASN A 174 -3.55 -3.46 5.25
CA ASN A 174 -2.98 -4.80 5.29
C ASN A 174 -3.73 -5.66 4.25
N PHE A 175 -3.08 -5.90 3.11
CA PHE A 175 -3.65 -6.65 2.00
C PHE A 175 -3.63 -8.15 2.31
N GLU A 176 -4.81 -8.74 2.21
CA GLU A 176 -5.02 -10.17 2.37
C GLU A 176 -5.64 -10.73 1.08
N PRO A 177 -5.06 -11.78 0.49
CA PRO A 177 -5.68 -12.46 -0.66
C PRO A 177 -7.00 -13.12 -0.23
N SER A 178 -8.04 -13.03 -1.06
CA SER A 178 -9.32 -13.69 -0.77
C SER A 178 -9.16 -15.20 -0.59
N ASP A 179 -8.39 -15.83 -1.48
CA ASP A 179 -8.00 -17.24 -1.39
C ASP A 179 -6.58 -17.32 -0.83
N ASN A 180 -6.46 -17.67 0.44
CA ASN A 180 -5.17 -17.82 1.10
C ASN A 180 -5.09 -19.07 1.96
N VAL A 181 -3.85 -19.55 2.14
CA VAL A 181 -3.50 -20.61 3.09
C VAL A 181 -2.47 -20.09 4.09
N SER A 182 -2.47 -20.68 5.28
CA SER A 182 -1.45 -20.40 6.29
C SER A 182 -0.09 -20.87 5.78
N ASN A 183 0.92 -20.00 5.84
CA ASN A 183 2.28 -20.33 5.48
C ASN A 183 2.87 -21.32 6.49
N PRO A 184 3.19 -22.56 6.09
CA PRO A 184 3.71 -23.58 7.01
C PRO A 184 5.10 -23.23 7.57
N HIS A 185 5.83 -22.32 6.91
CA HIS A 185 7.14 -21.84 7.36
C HIS A 185 7.05 -20.55 8.18
N TYR A 186 5.86 -20.03 8.44
CA TYR A 186 5.70 -18.86 9.28
C TYR A 186 5.86 -19.24 10.74
N VAL A 187 6.93 -18.75 11.36
CA VAL A 187 7.17 -18.85 12.80
C VAL A 187 6.75 -17.53 13.44
N SER A 188 5.60 -17.54 14.12
CA SER A 188 5.18 -16.44 14.98
C SER A 188 6.26 -16.22 16.05
N LYS A 189 6.88 -15.03 16.06
CA LYS A 189 7.78 -14.68 17.14
C LYS A 189 6.89 -14.19 18.28
N SER A 190 6.77 -14.98 19.35
CA SER A 190 6.08 -14.54 20.56
C SER A 190 6.63 -13.18 21.00
N ARG A 191 5.70 -12.28 21.31
CA ARG A 191 6.00 -10.91 21.77
C ARG A 191 6.70 -10.92 23.11
#